data_AF-A0ABD1XAW6-F1
#
_entry.id   AF-A0ABD1XAW6-F1
#
_cell.length_a   1.000
_cell.length_b   1.000
_cell.length_c   1.000
_cell.angle_alpha   90.00
_cell.angle_beta   90.00
_cell.angle_gamma   90.00
#
_symmetry.space_group_name_H-M   'P 1'
#
loop_
_entity.id
_entity.type
_entity.pdbx_description
1 polymer ?
#
loop_
_entity_poly.entity_id
_entity_poly.type
_entity_poly.pdbx_seq_one_letter_code
_entity_poly.pdbx_strand_id
1 'polypeptide(L)'
;MVHMPPVNSKVFYFPQGHTQHTLTRIPPTIFCRVATVKYLADPETDEVYAKIRLIPVVNSDYSFDDDVALGGNGPESNVVLHIFAKTLIHESDANNGGGFSIPRYCVETIFSRLDYSGDPHV
;
A
#
# COMPACT_ATOMS: atom_id res chain seq x y z
N MET A 1 -8.42 4.81 4.23
CA MET A 1 -7.13 5.14 3.58
C MET A 1 -6.01 4.61 4.44
N VAL A 2 -5.01 3.97 3.85
CA VAL A 2 -3.86 3.38 4.56
C VAL A 2 -2.63 4.20 4.20
N HIS A 3 -1.86 4.63 5.20
CA HIS A 3 -0.63 5.38 5.00
C HIS A 3 0.49 4.74 5.81
N MET A 4 1.62 4.47 5.16
CA MET A 4 2.79 3.88 5.83
C MET A 4 3.74 4.98 6.28
N PRO A 5 4.37 4.84 7.46
CA PRO A 5 5.36 5.82 7.91
C PRO A 5 6.60 5.73 7.01
N PRO A 6 7.21 6.87 6.63
CA PRO A 6 8.41 6.86 5.81
C PRO A 6 9.58 6.20 6.55
N VAL A 7 10.52 5.61 5.80
CA VAL A 7 11.76 5.07 6.37
C VAL A 7 12.52 6.21 7.05
N ASN A 8 13.20 5.89 8.15
CA ASN A 8 13.91 6.79 9.06
C ASN A 8 13.05 7.72 9.91
N SER A 9 11.72 7.76 9.73
CA SER A 9 10.84 8.56 10.59
C SER A 9 10.76 8.02 12.02
N LYS A 10 10.45 8.92 12.95
CA LYS A 10 10.16 8.60 14.35
C LYS A 10 8.65 8.37 14.54
N VAL A 11 8.29 7.25 15.15
CA VAL A 11 6.91 6.81 15.37
C VAL A 11 6.72 6.26 16.78
N PHE A 12 5.50 6.34 17.30
CA PHE A 12 5.10 5.63 18.50
C PHE A 12 4.51 4.28 18.12
N TYR A 13 5.08 3.21 18.66
CA TYR A 13 4.54 1.86 18.56
C TYR A 13 3.66 1.57 19.77
N PHE A 14 2.44 1.08 19.52
CA PHE A 14 1.46 0.72 20.54
C PHE A 14 1.28 -0.80 20.54
N PRO A 15 1.96 -1.54 21.45
CA PRO A 15 1.89 -3.00 21.49
C PRO A 15 0.46 -3.52 21.69
N GLN A 16 -0.38 -2.78 22.43
CA GLN A 16 -1.79 -3.11 22.66
C GLN A 16 -2.61 -3.16 21.36
N GLY A 17 -2.29 -2.33 20.36
CA GLY A 17 -2.96 -2.37 19.07
C GLY A 17 -2.54 -3.55 18.20
N HIS A 18 -1.31 -4.05 18.39
CA HIS A 18 -0.80 -5.23 17.68
C HIS A 18 -1.37 -6.51 18.26
N THR A 19 -1.41 -6.59 19.59
CA THR A 19 -1.95 -7.76 20.27
C THR A 19 -3.37 -7.47 20.71
N GLN A 20 -4.36 -7.90 19.94
CA GLN A 20 -5.75 -7.53 20.16
C GLN A 20 -6.27 -7.84 21.59
N HIS A 21 -5.64 -8.75 22.35
CA HIS A 21 -6.04 -9.08 23.73
C HIS A 21 -4.94 -9.61 24.68
N THR A 22 -3.64 -9.26 24.57
CA THR A 22 -2.66 -9.73 25.60
C THR A 22 -2.41 -8.73 26.73
N LEU A 23 -2.87 -9.13 27.92
CA LEU A 23 -2.67 -8.54 29.26
C LEU A 23 -1.20 -8.64 29.76
N THR A 24 -0.21 -8.35 28.91
CA THR A 24 1.19 -8.37 29.33
C THR A 24 1.67 -6.98 29.74
N ARG A 25 2.49 -6.91 30.80
CA ARG A 25 3.10 -5.69 31.42
C ARG A 25 4.11 -4.98 30.50
N ILE A 26 3.78 -4.79 29.24
CA ILE A 26 4.60 -4.07 28.25
C ILE A 26 4.25 -2.57 28.36
N PRO A 27 5.22 -1.66 28.22
CA PRO A 27 4.92 -0.23 28.13
C PRO A 27 3.81 0.05 27.10
N PRO A 28 2.85 0.94 27.41
CA PRO A 28 1.72 1.22 26.53
C PRO A 28 2.16 1.83 25.19
N THR A 29 3.31 2.50 25.19
CA THR A 29 3.93 3.12 24.02
C THR A 29 5.43 2.89 24.02
N ILE A 30 6.00 2.68 22.84
CA ILE A 30 7.44 2.57 22.62
C ILE A 30 7.82 3.56 21.52
N PHE A 31 8.74 4.48 21.83
CA PHE A 31 9.26 5.40 20.84
C PHE A 31 10.28 4.70 19.95
N CYS A 32 10.06 4.74 18.64
CA CYS A 32 10.82 3.95 17.68
C CYS A 32 11.20 4.78 16.45
N ARG A 33 12.31 4.43 15.82
CA ARG A 33 12.64 4.84 14.46
C ARG A 33 12.29 3.72 13.48
N VAL A 34 11.69 4.07 12.34
CA VAL A 34 11.39 3.14 11.25
C VAL A 34 12.68 2.81 10.51
N ALA A 35 13.19 1.59 10.66
CA ALA A 35 14.41 1.16 9.99
C ALA A 35 14.14 0.74 8.53
N THR A 36 13.03 0.03 8.29
CA THR A 36 12.64 -0.43 6.95
C THR A 36 11.14 -0.60 6.85
N VAL A 37 10.57 -0.31 5.69
CA VAL A 37 9.21 -0.69 5.29
C VAL A 37 9.32 -1.56 4.04
N LYS A 38 8.73 -2.76 4.06
CA LYS A 38 8.65 -3.64 2.89
C LYS A 38 7.18 -3.91 2.56
N TYR A 39 6.79 -3.69 1.32
CA TYR A 39 5.47 -4.01 0.78
C TYR A 39 5.49 -5.42 0.23
N LEU A 40 4.55 -6.26 0.67
CA LEU A 40 4.49 -7.68 0.37
C LEU A 40 3.04 -8.08 0.12
N ALA A 41 2.84 -9.18 -0.58
CA ALA A 41 1.56 -9.85 -0.73
C ALA A 41 1.75 -11.35 -0.50
N ASP A 42 0.75 -12.00 0.08
CA ASP A 42 0.71 -13.46 0.13
C ASP A 42 0.49 -14.01 -1.29
N PRO A 43 1.34 -14.94 -1.78
CA PRO A 43 1.26 -15.42 -3.16
C PRO A 43 0.06 -16.34 -3.45
N GLU A 44 -0.63 -16.83 -2.41
CA GLU A 44 -1.81 -17.70 -2.56
C GLU A 44 -3.11 -16.92 -2.39
N THR A 45 -3.16 -15.98 -1.43
CA THR A 45 -4.39 -15.25 -1.09
C THR A 45 -4.47 -13.83 -1.65
N ASP A 46 -3.38 -13.32 -2.25
CA ASP A 46 -3.21 -11.92 -2.65
C ASP A 46 -3.42 -10.91 -1.50
N GLU A 47 -3.37 -11.36 -0.23
CA GLU A 47 -3.49 -10.47 0.92
C GLU A 47 -2.25 -9.57 1.03
N VAL A 48 -2.46 -8.26 0.89
CA VAL A 48 -1.38 -7.27 0.95
C VAL A 48 -1.04 -6.88 2.39
N TYR A 49 0.25 -6.85 2.71
CA TYR A 49 0.74 -6.45 4.03
C TYR A 49 2.06 -5.69 3.95
N ALA A 50 2.38 -4.95 5.02
CA ALA A 50 3.66 -4.26 5.15
C ALA A 50 4.46 -4.80 6.33
N LYS A 51 5.73 -5.14 6.09
CA LYS A 51 6.67 -5.52 7.14
C LYS A 51 7.49 -4.29 7.55
N ILE A 52 7.18 -3.78 8.73
CA ILE A 52 7.84 -2.59 9.30
C ILE A 52 8.83 -3.06 10.37
N ARG A 53 10.11 -2.68 10.21
CA ARG A 53 11.14 -2.92 11.23
C ARG A 53 11.33 -1.65 12.05
N LEU A 54 11.17 -1.76 13.36
CA LEU A 54 11.28 -0.65 14.31
C LEU A 54 12.52 -0.83 15.19
N ILE A 55 13.23 0.26 15.46
CA ILE A 55 14.35 0.32 16.41
C ILE A 55 13.93 1.24 17.56
N PRO A 56 13.80 0.72 18.81
CA PRO A 56 13.47 1.55 19.97
C PRO A 56 14.54 2.63 20.21
N VAL A 57 14.09 3.83 20.59
CA VAL A 57 14.96 4.97 20.90
C VAL A 57 14.92 5.19 22.42
N VAL A 58 16.06 5.05 23.09
CA VAL A 58 16.16 4.99 24.56
C VAL A 58 16.49 6.36 25.19
N ASN A 59 17.14 7.25 24.44
CA ASN A 59 17.59 8.54 24.94
C ASN A 59 16.69 9.68 24.45
N SER A 60 16.54 10.69 25.32
CA SER A 60 15.60 11.82 25.36
C SER A 60 15.55 12.78 24.16
N ASP A 61 15.94 12.34 22.96
CA ASP A 61 15.75 13.09 21.72
C ASP A 61 14.32 12.88 21.19
N TYR A 62 13.35 13.27 22.03
CA TYR A 62 11.95 13.47 21.65
C TYR A 62 11.78 14.64 20.65
N SER A 63 12.88 15.25 20.20
CA SER A 63 12.88 16.18 19.10
C SER A 63 12.48 15.45 17.81
N PHE A 64 11.31 15.79 17.29
CA PHE A 64 10.96 15.55 15.88
C PHE A 64 11.75 16.47 14.93
N ASP A 65 12.63 17.30 15.49
CA ASP A 65 13.14 18.55 14.91
C ASP A 65 14.19 18.36 13.80
N ASP A 66 14.72 17.14 13.61
CA ASP A 66 15.88 16.92 12.71
C ASP A 66 15.66 15.88 11.59
N ASP A 67 14.47 15.30 11.46
CA ASP A 67 14.19 14.24 10.46
C ASP A 67 13.43 14.74 9.21
N VAL A 68 13.40 16.05 8.97
CA VAL A 68 12.75 16.63 7.77
C VAL A 68 13.58 16.47 6.49
N ALA A 69 14.81 15.93 6.56
CA ALA A 69 15.77 16.06 5.47
C ALA A 69 16.22 14.77 4.77
N LEU A 70 15.95 13.55 5.25
CA LEU A 70 16.55 12.32 4.68
C LEU A 70 15.61 11.12 4.55
N GLY A 71 14.31 11.36 4.47
CA GLY A 71 13.35 10.39 3.95
C GLY A 71 13.30 10.52 2.42
N GLY A 72 14.33 10.01 1.75
CA GLY A 72 14.43 10.02 0.29
C GLY A 72 13.32 9.20 -0.37
N ASN A 73 12.12 9.76 -0.47
CA ASN A 73 11.39 9.66 -1.71
C ASN A 73 12.13 10.61 -2.67
N GLY A 74 13.15 10.07 -3.36
CA GLY A 74 13.61 10.68 -4.60
C GLY A 74 12.37 11.02 -5.45
N PRO A 75 12.41 12.12 -6.24
CA PRO A 75 11.22 12.76 -6.77
C PRO A 75 10.26 11.67 -7.19
N GLU A 76 9.15 11.55 -6.47
CA GLU A 76 8.01 10.77 -6.91
C GLU A 76 7.82 11.29 -8.31
N SER A 77 8.31 10.54 -9.30
CA SER A 77 8.01 10.82 -10.68
C SER A 77 6.50 10.82 -10.62
N ASN A 78 5.90 12.00 -10.76
CA ASN A 78 4.45 12.20 -10.78
C ASN A 78 3.96 11.52 -12.06
N VAL A 79 4.17 10.20 -12.13
CA VAL A 79 3.61 9.29 -13.07
C VAL A 79 2.18 9.23 -12.58
N VAL A 80 1.35 10.03 -13.22
CA VAL A 80 -0.09 9.97 -13.04
C VAL A 80 -0.48 8.57 -13.49
N LEU A 81 -0.62 7.66 -12.52
CA LEU A 81 -1.11 6.32 -12.76
C LEU A 81 -2.64 6.40 -12.83
N HIS A 82 -3.18 6.10 -14.00
CA HIS A 82 -4.62 5.92 -14.15
C HIS A 82 -5.00 4.52 -13.65
N ILE A 83 -5.66 4.46 -12.48
CA ILE A 83 -6.07 3.20 -11.84
C ILE A 83 -7.60 3.16 -11.79
N PHE A 84 -8.16 2.00 -12.11
CA PHE A 84 -9.58 1.72 -11.94
C PHE A 84 -9.76 0.42 -11.15
N ALA A 85 -10.62 0.47 -10.13
CA ALA A 85 -11.01 -0.71 -9.36
C ALA A 85 -12.46 -1.06 -9.68
N LYS A 86 -12.70 -2.30 -10.12
CA LYS A 86 -14.03 -2.83 -10.41
C LYS A 86 -14.39 -3.91 -9.40
N THR A 87 -15.51 -3.74 -8.71
CA THR A 87 -16.12 -4.83 -7.95
C THR A 87 -16.73 -5.84 -8.92
N LEU A 88 -16.35 -7.11 -8.81
CA LEU A 88 -16.91 -8.19 -9.61
C LEU A 88 -18.28 -8.58 -9.03
N ILE A 89 -19.34 -7.94 -9.53
CA ILE A 89 -20.71 -8.14 -9.03
C ILE A 89 -21.56 -9.08 -9.89
N HIS A 90 -21.16 -9.32 -11.14
CA HIS A 90 -21.92 -10.15 -12.07
C HIS A 90 -21.21 -11.49 -12.30
N GLU A 91 -21.99 -12.58 -12.35
CA GLU A 91 -21.48 -13.92 -12.66
C GLU A 91 -20.73 -13.96 -14.01
N SER A 92 -21.09 -13.08 -14.95
CA SER A 92 -20.40 -12.94 -16.23
C SER A 92 -18.97 -12.42 -16.12
N ASP A 93 -18.63 -11.68 -15.05
CA ASP A 93 -17.27 -11.18 -14.82
C ASP A 93 -16.34 -12.25 -14.21
N ALA A 94 -16.88 -13.38 -13.74
CA ALA A 94 -16.15 -14.42 -13.00
C ALA A 94 -16.50 -15.86 -13.41
N ASN A 95 -17.19 -16.06 -14.55
CA ASN A 95 -17.50 -17.40 -15.06
C ASN A 95 -16.39 -17.90 -16.01
N ASN A 96 -16.18 -19.22 -16.05
CA ASN A 96 -15.16 -19.87 -16.88
C ASN A 96 -15.47 -19.86 -18.40
N GLY A 97 -16.29 -18.92 -18.88
CA GLY A 97 -16.74 -18.85 -20.27
C GLY A 97 -17.38 -17.53 -20.72
N GLY A 98 -17.38 -16.50 -19.88
CA GLY A 98 -17.83 -15.13 -20.21
C GLY A 98 -16.67 -14.14 -20.13
N GLY A 99 -16.88 -12.96 -20.72
CA GLY A 99 -15.86 -11.91 -20.81
C GLY A 99 -15.90 -10.94 -19.63
N PHE A 100 -14.76 -10.29 -19.36
CA PHE A 100 -14.66 -9.20 -18.39
C PHE A 100 -15.12 -7.87 -19.00
N SER A 101 -16.17 -7.26 -18.47
CA SER A 101 -16.70 -6.00 -19.01
C SER A 101 -15.97 -4.78 -18.44
N ILE A 102 -15.37 -3.95 -19.29
CA ILE A 102 -14.64 -2.73 -18.88
C ILE A 102 -15.44 -1.48 -19.27
N PRO A 103 -15.67 -0.51 -18.36
CA PRO A 103 -16.27 0.77 -18.73
C PRO A 103 -15.43 1.48 -19.80
N ARG A 104 -16.09 2.04 -20.82
CA ARG A 104 -15.42 2.69 -21.96
C ARG A 104 -14.39 3.74 -21.55
N TYR A 105 -14.69 4.56 -20.54
CA TYR A 105 -13.76 5.60 -20.08
C TYR A 105 -12.45 5.01 -19.51
N CYS A 106 -12.48 3.82 -18.89
CA CYS A 106 -11.28 3.13 -18.43
C CYS A 106 -10.41 2.68 -19.61
N VAL A 107 -11.04 2.21 -20.68
CA VAL A 107 -10.34 1.83 -21.92
C VAL A 107 -9.60 3.03 -22.50
N GLU A 108 -10.27 4.18 -22.59
CA GLU A 108 -9.70 5.40 -23.18
C GLU A 108 -8.60 6.05 -22.32
N THR A 109 -8.54 5.75 -21.02
CA THR A 109 -7.59 6.38 -20.07
C THR A 109 -6.45 5.48 -19.64
N ILE A 110 -6.65 4.16 -19.60
CA ILE A 110 -5.67 3.19 -19.07
C ILE A 110 -4.99 2.40 -20.19
N PHE A 111 -5.71 2.06 -21.27
CA PHE A 111 -5.20 1.19 -22.32
C PHE A 111 -4.61 1.99 -23.49
N SER A 112 -3.71 1.36 -24.24
CA SER A 112 -3.25 1.90 -25.53
C SER A 112 -4.43 2.07 -26.48
N ARG A 113 -4.39 3.11 -27.31
CA ARG A 113 -5.45 3.37 -28.30
C ARG A 113 -5.67 2.16 -29.20
N LEU A 114 -6.92 1.75 -29.31
CA LEU A 114 -7.33 0.66 -30.20
C LEU A 114 -7.31 1.16 -31.66
N ASP A 115 -6.82 0.32 -32.56
CA ASP A 115 -7.00 0.52 -34.00
C ASP A 115 -8.38 0.00 -34.40
N TYR A 116 -9.25 0.90 -34.83
CA TYR A 116 -10.62 0.58 -35.24
C TYR A 116 -10.73 0.18 -36.71
N SER A 117 -9.63 0.16 -37.46
CA SER A 117 -9.62 -0.24 -38.87
C SER A 117 -9.48 -1.75 -39.09
N GLY A 118 -9.03 -2.48 -38.08
CA GLY A 118 -9.01 -3.95 -38.09
C GLY A 118 -10.40 -4.53 -37.83
N ASP A 119 -10.76 -5.57 -38.58
CA ASP A 119 -11.92 -6.41 -38.26
C ASP A 119 -11.65 -7.08 -36.91
N PRO A 120 -12.52 -6.98 -35.90
CA PRO A 120 -12.33 -7.70 -34.66
C PRO A 120 -12.32 -9.20 -34.98
N HIS A 121 -11.14 -9.82 -34.91
CA HIS A 121 -11.02 -11.27 -35.03
C HIS A 121 -11.90 -11.88 -33.93
N VAL A 122 -13.05 -12.42 -34.37
CA VAL A 122 -14.02 -13.18 -33.57
C VAL A 122 -13.35 -14.40 -32.97
#